data_AF-A0A0H3PBN8-F1
#
_entry.id   AF-A0A0H3PBN8-F1
#
_cell.length_a   1.000
_cell.length_b   1.000
_cell.length_c   1.000
_cell.angle_alpha   90.00
_cell.angle_beta   90.00
_cell.angle_gamma   90.00
#
_symmetry.space_group_name_H-M   'P 1'
#
loop_
_entity.id
_entity.type
_entity.pdbx_description
1 polymer ?
#
loop_
_entity_poly.entity_id
_entity_poly.type
_entity_poly.pdbx_seq_one_letter_code
_entity_poly.pdbx_strand_id
1 'polypeptide(L)'
;MRIFLTLFLFFNSLFALSELEEGLKLYEANKFDKAYEIFKSLCEKDISKACFSLAFMHESARGVSKDLNQAYKFYDKACKLGLANACSNMALLLQNQGYENEALLAFNKACTLGESLSCNNIALFYEKEKDGQMASSFYKRSCDLKNARACYQLGSLYDKGELVKASVKSALAFYSKSCTLGFGDACYLLGRYNQLEKQDLTKAKRYFGMACDQKHQEACAAYKELNSKDIELY
;
A
#
# COMPACT_ATOMS: atom_id res chain seq x y z
N MET A 1 26.07 19.49 -29.02
CA MET A 1 24.69 19.86 -28.61
C MET A 1 24.07 18.92 -27.58
N ARG A 2 24.27 17.58 -27.66
CA ARG A 2 23.74 16.62 -26.66
C ARG A 2 24.26 16.83 -25.22
N ILE A 3 25.56 17.12 -25.04
CA ILE A 3 26.18 17.28 -23.71
C ILE A 3 25.64 18.51 -22.95
N PHE A 4 25.43 19.63 -23.65
CA PHE A 4 24.85 20.85 -23.06
C PHE A 4 23.36 20.67 -22.69
N LEU A 5 22.59 19.95 -23.51
CA LEU A 5 21.18 19.65 -23.24
C LEU A 5 21.02 18.76 -22.00
N THR A 6 21.90 17.76 -21.84
CA THR A 6 21.88 16.86 -20.65
C THR A 6 22.32 17.57 -19.37
N LEU A 7 23.31 18.48 -19.43
CA LEU A 7 23.73 19.30 -18.28
C LEU A 7 22.64 20.29 -17.84
N PHE A 8 21.92 20.89 -18.79
CA PHE A 8 20.83 21.82 -18.50
C PHE A 8 19.60 21.15 -17.89
N LEU A 9 19.23 19.95 -18.38
CA LEU A 9 18.14 19.16 -17.80
C LEU A 9 18.47 18.69 -16.38
N PHE A 10 19.72 18.30 -16.12
CA PHE A 10 20.18 17.88 -14.80
C PHE A 10 20.15 19.03 -13.79
N PHE A 11 20.62 20.22 -14.16
CA PHE A 11 20.65 21.40 -13.26
C PHE A 11 19.24 21.88 -12.87
N ASN A 12 18.29 21.91 -13.82
CA ASN A 12 16.90 22.27 -13.54
C ASN A 12 16.20 21.27 -12.63
N SER A 13 16.51 19.97 -12.77
CA SER A 13 15.90 18.93 -11.93
C SER A 13 16.37 19.00 -10.47
N LEU A 14 17.64 19.35 -10.25
CA LEU A 14 18.21 19.51 -8.91
C LEU A 14 17.62 20.73 -8.20
N PHE A 15 17.42 21.84 -8.94
CA PHE A 15 16.82 23.05 -8.40
C PHE A 15 15.36 22.82 -7.97
N ALA A 16 14.55 22.20 -8.83
CA ALA A 16 13.15 21.88 -8.50
C ALA A 16 13.02 20.95 -7.27
N LEU A 17 13.98 20.04 -7.06
CA LEU A 17 14.02 19.20 -5.86
C LEU A 17 14.28 20.03 -4.60
N SER A 18 15.21 20.97 -4.64
CA SER A 18 15.49 21.85 -3.49
C SER A 18 14.32 22.77 -3.13
N GLU A 19 13.64 23.34 -4.14
CA GLU A 19 12.44 24.16 -3.91
C GLU A 19 11.31 23.32 -3.30
N LEU A 20 11.13 22.07 -3.75
CA LEU A 20 10.13 21.17 -3.18
C LEU A 20 10.42 20.86 -1.70
N GLU A 21 11.68 20.58 -1.37
CA GLU A 21 12.10 20.34 0.03
C GLU A 21 11.87 21.58 0.91
N GLU A 22 12.14 22.78 0.40
CA GLU A 22 11.85 24.02 1.12
C GLU A 22 10.34 24.16 1.37
N GLY A 23 9.51 23.93 0.36
CA GLY A 23 8.05 23.95 0.50
C GLY A 23 7.56 22.94 1.55
N LEU A 24 8.11 21.72 1.57
CA LEU A 24 7.78 20.70 2.57
C LEU A 24 8.21 21.12 3.99
N LYS A 25 9.40 21.68 4.16
CA LYS A 25 9.86 22.19 5.47
C LYS A 25 8.99 23.33 5.99
N LEU A 26 8.57 24.24 5.11
CA LEU A 26 7.65 25.33 5.45
C LEU A 26 6.27 24.78 5.86
N TYR A 27 5.79 23.76 5.15
CA TYR A 27 4.55 23.07 5.48
C TYR A 27 4.61 22.39 6.86
N GLU A 28 5.70 21.67 7.17
CA GLU A 28 5.93 21.06 8.49
C GLU A 28 6.03 22.10 9.60
N ALA A 29 6.58 23.28 9.30
CA ALA A 29 6.65 24.42 10.21
C ALA A 29 5.33 25.21 10.31
N ASN A 30 4.22 24.71 9.75
CA ASN A 30 2.91 25.35 9.69
C ASN A 30 2.89 26.72 8.98
N LYS A 31 3.90 27.03 8.16
CA LYS A 31 3.98 28.25 7.34
C LYS A 31 3.27 28.02 6.01
N PHE A 32 1.97 27.71 6.09
CA PHE A 32 1.22 27.16 4.97
C PHE A 32 1.12 28.11 3.76
N ASP A 33 0.97 29.42 3.97
CA ASP A 33 0.90 30.38 2.85
C ASP A 33 2.17 30.35 1.98
N LYS A 34 3.35 30.29 2.63
CA LYS A 34 4.63 30.21 1.93
C LYS A 34 4.81 28.86 1.23
N ALA A 35 4.42 27.78 1.89
CA ALA A 35 4.45 26.44 1.29
C ALA A 35 3.53 26.36 0.07
N TYR A 36 2.34 26.96 0.15
CA TYR A 36 1.36 27.00 -0.94
C TYR A 36 1.92 27.66 -2.18
N GLU A 37 2.53 28.85 -2.05
CA GLU A 37 3.11 29.57 -3.19
C GLU A 37 4.22 28.76 -3.88
N ILE A 38 5.08 28.11 -3.10
CA ILE A 38 6.13 27.22 -3.65
C ILE A 38 5.50 26.04 -4.38
N PHE A 39 4.56 25.34 -3.75
CA PHE A 39 3.93 24.18 -4.38
C PHE A 39 3.13 24.57 -5.63
N LYS A 40 2.48 25.74 -5.64
CA LYS A 40 1.79 26.29 -6.80
C LYS A 40 2.75 26.51 -7.97
N SER A 41 3.82 27.26 -7.76
CA SER A 41 4.86 27.50 -8.76
C SER A 41 5.45 26.20 -9.31
N LEU A 42 5.76 25.23 -8.44
CA LEU A 42 6.30 23.94 -8.86
C LEU A 42 5.27 23.07 -9.59
N CYS A 43 4.00 23.10 -9.18
CA CYS A 43 2.95 22.38 -9.87
C CYS A 43 2.66 22.96 -11.27
N GLU A 44 2.78 24.27 -11.45
CA GLU A 44 2.73 24.92 -12.77
C GLU A 44 3.86 24.44 -13.69
N LYS A 45 5.02 24.11 -13.12
CA LYS A 45 6.15 23.45 -13.80
C LYS A 45 6.04 21.91 -13.88
N ASP A 46 4.83 21.37 -13.69
CA ASP A 46 4.53 19.94 -13.78
C ASP A 46 5.33 19.04 -12.82
N ILE A 47 5.74 19.57 -11.66
CA ILE A 47 6.30 18.76 -10.58
C ILE A 47 5.16 18.05 -9.86
N SER A 48 4.97 16.76 -10.17
CA SER A 48 3.84 15.95 -9.69
C SER A 48 3.67 15.94 -8.17
N LYS A 49 4.78 15.88 -7.41
CA LYS A 49 4.77 15.92 -5.94
C LYS A 49 4.23 17.26 -5.40
N ALA A 50 4.51 18.38 -6.06
CA ALA A 50 4.00 19.68 -5.65
C ALA A 50 2.49 19.79 -5.93
N CYS A 51 2.03 19.30 -7.08
CA CYS A 51 0.60 19.19 -7.36
C CYS A 51 -0.12 18.31 -6.32
N PHE A 52 0.49 17.19 -5.93
CA PHE A 52 -0.04 16.35 -4.85
C PHE A 52 -0.12 17.10 -3.51
N SER A 53 0.90 17.88 -3.15
CA SER A 53 0.87 18.69 -1.92
C SER A 53 -0.26 19.73 -1.94
N LEU A 54 -0.48 20.42 -3.06
CA LEU A 54 -1.62 21.35 -3.20
C LEU A 54 -2.96 20.62 -3.04
N ALA A 55 -3.10 19.45 -3.66
CA ALA A 55 -4.29 18.64 -3.53
C ALA A 55 -4.60 18.30 -2.06
N PHE A 56 -3.56 17.85 -1.34
CA PHE A 56 -3.68 17.53 0.08
C PHE A 56 -4.03 18.75 0.93
N MET A 57 -3.46 19.93 0.64
CA MET A 57 -3.77 21.17 1.35
C MET A 57 -5.25 21.55 1.21
N HIS A 58 -5.82 21.45 0.00
CA HIS A 58 -7.24 21.70 -0.25
C HIS A 58 -8.16 20.62 0.37
N GLU A 59 -7.75 19.35 0.37
CA GLU A 59 -8.50 18.26 1.00
C GLU A 59 -8.57 18.39 2.52
N SER A 60 -7.44 18.72 3.14
CA SER A 60 -7.25 18.76 4.60
C SER A 60 -7.40 20.16 5.21
N ALA A 61 -7.75 21.17 4.42
CA ALA A 61 -7.93 22.56 4.83
C ALA A 61 -6.70 23.18 5.52
N ARG A 62 -5.49 22.90 5.01
CA ARG A 62 -4.24 23.44 5.57
C ARG A 62 -3.75 24.64 4.79
N GLY A 63 -3.82 25.83 5.40
CA GLY A 63 -3.47 27.10 4.77
C GLY A 63 -4.46 27.62 3.73
N VAL A 64 -5.44 26.81 3.34
CA VAL A 64 -6.50 27.16 2.40
C VAL A 64 -7.82 26.60 2.88
N SER A 65 -8.93 27.20 2.45
CA SER A 65 -10.26 26.64 2.70
C SER A 65 -10.40 25.26 2.08
N LYS A 66 -11.16 24.38 2.75
CA LYS A 66 -11.45 23.04 2.24
C LYS A 66 -12.16 23.13 0.89
N ASP A 67 -11.60 22.48 -0.13
CA ASP A 67 -12.20 22.42 -1.47
C ASP A 67 -11.86 21.07 -2.13
N LEU A 68 -12.83 20.15 -2.14
CA LEU A 68 -12.64 18.81 -2.71
C LEU A 68 -12.55 18.82 -4.24
N ASN A 69 -13.16 19.81 -4.91
CA ASN A 69 -13.06 19.94 -6.36
C ASN A 69 -11.66 20.39 -6.77
N GLN A 70 -11.08 21.33 -6.01
CA GLN A 70 -9.72 21.78 -6.24
C GLN A 70 -8.71 20.68 -5.87
N ALA A 71 -8.94 19.95 -4.77
CA ALA A 71 -8.16 18.76 -4.42
C ALA A 71 -8.17 17.72 -5.55
N TYR A 72 -9.35 17.39 -6.09
CA TYR A 72 -9.51 16.48 -7.22
C TYR A 72 -8.68 16.93 -8.44
N LYS A 73 -8.79 18.20 -8.85
CA LYS A 73 -8.04 18.74 -10.02
C LYS A 73 -6.53 18.58 -9.84
N PHE A 74 -6.01 18.88 -8.65
CA PHE A 74 -4.58 18.78 -8.38
C PHE A 74 -4.12 17.31 -8.27
N TYR A 75 -4.91 16.43 -7.65
CA TYR A 75 -4.62 14.99 -7.65
C TYR A 75 -4.65 14.40 -9.06
N ASP A 76 -5.65 14.75 -9.88
CA ASP A 76 -5.75 14.33 -11.28
C ASP A 76 -4.51 14.78 -12.08
N LYS A 77 -4.09 16.05 -11.93
CA LYS A 77 -2.87 16.55 -12.57
C LYS A 77 -1.64 15.74 -12.14
N ALA A 78 -1.42 15.54 -10.84
CA ALA A 78 -0.31 14.75 -10.32
C ALA A 78 -0.35 13.29 -10.80
N CYS A 79 -1.54 12.70 -10.88
CA CYS A 79 -1.79 11.36 -11.37
C CYS A 79 -1.50 11.22 -12.88
N LYS A 80 -1.86 12.22 -13.70
CA LYS A 80 -1.50 12.32 -15.13
C LYS A 80 0.00 12.44 -15.34
N LEU A 81 0.70 13.06 -14.40
CA LEU A 81 2.17 13.13 -14.35
C LEU A 81 2.83 11.86 -13.79
N GLY A 82 2.07 10.80 -13.56
CA GLY A 82 2.60 9.48 -13.20
C GLY A 82 2.81 9.24 -11.69
N LEU A 83 2.35 10.14 -10.81
CA LEU A 83 2.46 9.92 -9.37
C LEU A 83 1.36 8.98 -8.89
N ALA A 84 1.73 7.71 -8.64
CA ALA A 84 0.80 6.65 -8.26
C ALA A 84 -0.06 6.99 -7.02
N ASN A 85 0.56 7.57 -5.99
CA ASN A 85 -0.13 7.97 -4.76
C ASN A 85 -1.19 9.07 -5.01
N ALA A 86 -0.99 9.93 -6.01
CA ALA A 86 -2.01 10.91 -6.37
C ALA A 86 -3.23 10.24 -7.00
N CYS A 87 -3.03 9.25 -7.86
CA CYS A 87 -4.13 8.45 -8.41
C CYS A 87 -4.89 7.71 -7.30
N SER A 88 -4.19 7.17 -6.30
CA SER A 88 -4.80 6.47 -5.16
C SER A 88 -5.61 7.41 -4.27
N ASN A 89 -5.07 8.59 -3.92
CA ASN A 89 -5.80 9.58 -3.12
C ASN A 89 -7.00 10.16 -3.89
N MET A 90 -6.86 10.38 -5.20
CA MET A 90 -7.99 10.77 -6.06
C MET A 90 -9.11 9.72 -6.02
N ALA A 91 -8.74 8.44 -6.09
CA ALA A 91 -9.69 7.33 -6.03
C ALA A 91 -10.43 7.29 -4.69
N LEU A 92 -9.73 7.47 -3.57
CA LEU A 92 -10.34 7.55 -2.24
C LEU A 92 -11.29 8.75 -2.12
N LEU A 93 -10.91 9.92 -2.65
CA LEU A 93 -11.74 11.12 -2.68
C LEU A 93 -13.02 10.93 -3.50
N LEU A 94 -12.93 10.22 -4.64
CA LEU A 94 -14.10 9.84 -5.46
C LEU A 94 -15.00 8.84 -4.73
N GLN A 95 -14.41 7.79 -4.13
CA GLN A 95 -15.13 6.77 -3.39
C GLN A 95 -15.91 7.37 -2.21
N ASN A 96 -15.29 8.26 -1.45
CA ASN A 96 -15.93 8.95 -0.32
C ASN A 96 -17.11 9.84 -0.73
N GLN A 97 -17.17 10.23 -2.00
CA GLN A 97 -18.27 11.01 -2.58
C GLN A 97 -19.30 10.14 -3.32
N GLY A 98 -19.14 8.82 -3.32
CA GLY A 98 -20.07 7.88 -3.96
C GLY A 98 -19.81 7.59 -5.44
N TYR A 99 -18.69 8.07 -6.00
CA TYR A 99 -18.31 7.82 -7.40
C TYR A 99 -17.50 6.51 -7.52
N GLU A 100 -18.13 5.36 -7.25
CA GLU A 100 -17.45 4.07 -7.14
C GLU A 100 -16.75 3.64 -8.45
N ASN A 101 -17.38 3.84 -9.62
CA ASN A 101 -16.82 3.44 -10.91
C ASN A 101 -15.57 4.26 -11.27
N GLU A 102 -15.63 5.57 -11.07
CA GLU A 102 -14.52 6.49 -11.29
C GLU A 102 -13.38 6.21 -10.31
N ALA A 103 -13.71 5.90 -9.05
CA ALA A 103 -12.73 5.47 -8.06
C ALA A 103 -12.02 4.19 -8.51
N LEU A 104 -12.75 3.20 -9.03
CA LEU A 104 -12.19 1.94 -9.54
C LEU A 104 -11.21 2.18 -10.70
N LEU A 105 -11.55 3.08 -11.63
CA LEU A 105 -10.64 3.49 -12.72
C LEU A 105 -9.37 4.15 -12.19
N ALA A 106 -9.52 5.05 -11.22
CA ALA A 106 -8.40 5.76 -10.58
C ALA A 106 -7.48 4.81 -9.80
N PHE A 107 -8.04 3.88 -9.01
CA PHE A 107 -7.28 2.82 -8.34
C PHE A 107 -6.57 1.93 -9.36
N ASN A 108 -7.21 1.56 -10.47
CA ASN A 108 -6.57 0.72 -11.48
C ASN A 108 -5.36 1.41 -12.12
N LYS A 109 -5.44 2.72 -12.34
CA LYS A 109 -4.30 3.52 -12.79
C LYS A 109 -3.18 3.56 -11.74
N ALA A 110 -3.51 3.81 -10.46
CA ALA A 110 -2.53 3.79 -9.36
C ALA A 110 -1.84 2.43 -9.21
N CYS A 111 -2.61 1.34 -9.25
CA CYS A 111 -2.14 -0.04 -9.23
C CYS A 111 -1.20 -0.33 -10.41
N THR A 112 -1.49 0.23 -11.59
CA THR A 112 -0.64 0.10 -12.78
C THR A 112 0.66 0.87 -12.68
N LEU A 113 0.68 1.94 -11.90
CA LEU A 113 1.89 2.67 -11.54
C LEU A 113 2.63 2.05 -10.34
N GLY A 114 2.21 0.88 -9.84
CA GLY A 114 2.90 0.13 -8.80
C GLY A 114 2.44 0.42 -7.36
N GLU A 115 1.35 1.16 -7.15
CA GLU A 115 0.79 1.39 -5.82
C GLU A 115 0.02 0.15 -5.34
N SER A 116 0.58 -0.55 -4.36
CA SER A 116 0.11 -1.87 -3.95
C SER A 116 -1.24 -1.82 -3.21
N LEU A 117 -1.52 -0.77 -2.44
CA LEU A 117 -2.79 -0.60 -1.71
C LEU A 117 -3.95 -0.40 -2.68
N SER A 118 -3.74 0.31 -3.79
CA SER A 118 -4.74 0.47 -4.84
C SER A 118 -5.11 -0.86 -5.47
N CYS A 119 -4.12 -1.72 -5.78
CA CYS A 119 -4.41 -3.07 -6.24
C CYS A 119 -5.24 -3.86 -5.21
N ASN A 120 -4.94 -3.71 -3.91
CA ASN A 120 -5.71 -4.35 -2.84
C ASN A 120 -7.14 -3.80 -2.74
N ASN A 121 -7.35 -2.50 -2.92
CA ASN A 121 -8.68 -1.90 -2.88
C ASN A 121 -9.56 -2.38 -4.05
N ILE A 122 -8.98 -2.56 -5.23
CA ILE A 122 -9.68 -3.17 -6.37
C ILE A 122 -10.05 -4.63 -6.06
N ALA A 123 -9.14 -5.39 -5.43
CA ALA A 123 -9.41 -6.77 -5.04
C ALA A 123 -10.57 -6.87 -4.04
N LEU A 124 -10.60 -5.99 -3.03
CA LEU A 124 -11.68 -5.90 -2.04
C LEU A 124 -13.02 -5.53 -2.70
N PHE A 125 -13.01 -4.66 -3.70
CA PHE A 125 -14.21 -4.34 -4.49
C PHE A 125 -14.76 -5.60 -5.17
N TYR A 126 -13.93 -6.34 -5.92
CA TYR A 126 -14.39 -7.55 -6.60
C TYR A 126 -14.75 -8.69 -5.64
N GLU A 127 -14.12 -8.77 -4.47
CA GLU A 127 -14.52 -9.72 -3.42
C GLU A 127 -15.93 -9.42 -2.90
N LYS A 128 -16.26 -8.13 -2.68
CA LYS A 128 -17.61 -7.68 -2.31
C LYS A 128 -18.62 -8.03 -3.41
N GLU A 129 -18.26 -7.80 -4.67
CA GLU A 129 -19.07 -8.16 -5.85
C GLU A 129 -19.09 -9.66 -6.17
N LYS A 130 -18.45 -10.49 -5.33
CA LYS A 130 -18.38 -11.96 -5.47
C LYS A 130 -17.69 -12.44 -6.76
N ASP A 131 -16.90 -11.59 -7.41
CA ASP A 131 -16.01 -11.98 -8.51
C ASP A 131 -14.65 -12.45 -7.97
N GLY A 132 -14.58 -13.74 -7.64
CA GLY A 132 -13.36 -14.34 -7.12
C GLY A 132 -12.19 -14.35 -8.10
N GLN A 133 -12.44 -14.39 -9.41
CA GLN A 133 -11.36 -14.37 -10.41
C GLN A 133 -10.68 -13.00 -10.44
N MET A 134 -11.46 -11.93 -10.48
CA MET A 134 -10.92 -10.58 -10.44
C MET A 134 -10.29 -10.26 -9.09
N ALA A 135 -10.95 -10.63 -7.98
CA ALA A 135 -10.41 -10.45 -6.64
C ALA A 135 -9.04 -11.13 -6.48
N SER A 136 -8.94 -12.42 -6.85
CA SER A 136 -7.68 -13.16 -6.76
C SER A 136 -6.56 -12.57 -7.61
N SER A 137 -6.88 -12.10 -8.83
CA SER A 137 -5.91 -11.47 -9.74
C SER A 137 -5.33 -10.18 -9.15
N PHE A 138 -6.18 -9.30 -8.62
CA PHE A 138 -5.75 -8.04 -8.04
C PHE A 138 -5.05 -8.22 -6.69
N TYR A 139 -5.51 -9.15 -5.84
CA TYR A 139 -4.77 -9.51 -4.63
C TYR A 139 -3.38 -10.06 -4.97
N LYS A 140 -3.27 -10.90 -6.00
CA LYS A 140 -1.98 -11.43 -6.44
C LYS A 140 -1.05 -10.29 -6.87
N ARG A 141 -1.55 -9.36 -7.69
CA ARG A 141 -0.77 -8.19 -8.13
C ARG A 141 -0.30 -7.33 -6.96
N SER A 142 -1.20 -7.04 -6.00
CA SER A 142 -0.84 -6.31 -4.78
C SER A 142 0.20 -7.05 -3.93
N CYS A 143 0.06 -8.37 -3.77
CA CYS A 143 1.00 -9.24 -3.09
C CYS A 143 2.38 -9.29 -3.79
N ASP A 144 2.41 -9.26 -5.11
CA ASP A 144 3.65 -9.17 -5.90
C ASP A 144 4.35 -7.82 -5.71
N LEU A 145 3.59 -6.75 -5.47
CA LEU A 145 4.05 -5.44 -5.03
C LEU A 145 4.32 -5.36 -3.51
N LYS A 146 4.59 -6.50 -2.87
CA LYS A 146 5.02 -6.63 -1.46
C LYS A 146 3.97 -6.18 -0.42
N ASN A 147 2.69 -6.14 -0.79
CA ASN A 147 1.62 -5.93 0.18
C ASN A 147 1.35 -7.21 0.99
N ALA A 148 1.82 -7.25 2.23
CA ALA A 148 1.69 -8.41 3.11
C ALA A 148 0.23 -8.79 3.37
N ARG A 149 -0.65 -7.81 3.58
CA ARG A 149 -2.08 -8.03 3.80
C ARG A 149 -2.75 -8.63 2.56
N ALA A 150 -2.44 -8.16 1.36
CA ALA A 150 -3.00 -8.73 0.14
C ALA A 150 -2.55 -10.18 -0.09
N CYS A 151 -1.30 -10.52 0.26
CA CYS A 151 -0.86 -11.92 0.26
C CYS A 151 -1.68 -12.76 1.24
N TYR A 152 -1.94 -12.26 2.45
CA TYR A 152 -2.78 -12.95 3.42
C TYR A 152 -4.21 -13.15 2.90
N GLN A 153 -4.83 -12.09 2.34
CA GLN A 153 -6.19 -12.18 1.79
C GLN A 153 -6.30 -13.17 0.65
N LEU A 154 -5.30 -13.20 -0.26
CA LEU A 154 -5.25 -14.21 -1.31
C LEU A 154 -5.12 -15.63 -0.75
N GLY A 155 -4.29 -15.80 0.28
CA GLY A 155 -4.20 -17.06 1.00
C GLY A 155 -5.55 -17.50 1.57
N SER A 156 -6.24 -16.57 2.24
CA SER A 156 -7.56 -16.80 2.83
C SER A 156 -8.63 -17.15 1.79
N LEU A 157 -8.56 -16.52 0.61
CA LEU A 157 -9.48 -16.81 -0.49
C LEU A 157 -9.36 -18.28 -0.96
N TYR A 158 -8.14 -18.79 -1.10
CA TYR A 158 -7.88 -20.19 -1.44
C TYR A 158 -8.15 -21.16 -0.28
N ASP A 159 -8.00 -20.71 0.96
CA ASP A 159 -8.24 -21.51 2.16
C ASP A 159 -9.74 -21.79 2.34
N LYS A 160 -10.57 -20.74 2.24
CA LYS A 160 -12.02 -20.83 2.36
C LYS A 160 -12.67 -21.53 1.17
N GLY A 161 -12.18 -21.28 -0.04
CA GLY A 161 -12.70 -21.92 -1.24
C GLY A 161 -14.10 -21.45 -1.71
N GLU A 162 -14.61 -20.35 -1.14
CA GLU A 162 -15.98 -19.86 -1.41
C GLU A 162 -16.11 -19.13 -2.75
N LEU A 163 -15.11 -18.32 -3.11
CA LEU A 163 -15.10 -17.49 -4.33
C LEU A 163 -14.16 -18.05 -5.41
N VAL A 164 -13.23 -18.92 -5.03
CA VAL A 164 -12.29 -19.61 -5.92
C VAL A 164 -12.15 -21.04 -5.44
N LYS A 165 -11.71 -21.96 -6.30
CA LYS A 165 -11.51 -23.36 -5.91
C LYS A 165 -10.49 -23.44 -4.75
N ALA A 166 -10.89 -24.10 -3.65
CA ALA A 166 -10.04 -24.30 -2.49
C ALA A 166 -8.69 -24.94 -2.86
N SER A 167 -7.61 -24.49 -2.22
CA SER A 167 -6.26 -25.04 -2.40
C SER A 167 -5.39 -24.74 -1.19
N VAL A 168 -5.21 -25.75 -0.32
CA VAL A 168 -4.30 -25.67 0.84
C VAL A 168 -2.88 -25.31 0.41
N LYS A 169 -2.40 -25.87 -0.72
CA LYS A 169 -1.07 -25.55 -1.26
C LYS A 169 -0.94 -24.06 -1.59
N SER A 170 -1.94 -23.49 -2.27
CA SER A 170 -1.93 -22.08 -2.63
C SER A 170 -2.06 -21.19 -1.39
N ALA A 171 -2.97 -21.54 -0.47
CA ALA A 171 -3.17 -20.83 0.79
C ALA A 171 -1.86 -20.73 1.58
N LEU A 172 -1.20 -21.86 1.84
CA LEU A 172 0.08 -21.89 2.57
C LEU A 172 1.19 -21.13 1.85
N ALA A 173 1.25 -21.18 0.51
CA ALA A 173 2.24 -20.42 -0.25
C ALA A 173 2.07 -18.90 -0.06
N PHE A 174 0.83 -18.41 -0.12
CA PHE A 174 0.54 -16.99 0.06
C PHE A 174 0.63 -16.54 1.52
N TYR A 175 0.21 -17.36 2.47
CA TYR A 175 0.47 -17.12 3.90
C TYR A 175 1.98 -17.08 4.18
N SER A 176 2.77 -17.98 3.61
CA SER A 176 4.24 -17.94 3.75
C SER A 176 4.82 -16.62 3.23
N LYS A 177 4.40 -16.17 2.05
CA LYS A 177 4.85 -14.89 1.48
C LYS A 177 4.42 -13.71 2.36
N SER A 178 3.18 -13.71 2.85
CA SER A 178 2.66 -12.69 3.77
C SER A 178 3.44 -12.62 5.10
N CYS A 179 3.73 -13.80 5.68
CA CYS A 179 4.53 -13.92 6.89
C CYS A 179 5.96 -13.39 6.70
N THR A 180 6.62 -13.71 5.58
CA THR A 180 7.94 -13.16 5.23
C THR A 180 7.91 -11.63 5.08
N LEU A 181 6.77 -11.06 4.70
CA LEU A 181 6.56 -9.62 4.62
C LEU A 181 6.14 -8.98 5.97
N GLY A 182 6.16 -9.74 7.07
CA GLY A 182 5.92 -9.24 8.42
C GLY A 182 4.46 -9.23 8.86
N PHE A 183 3.55 -9.96 8.20
CA PHE A 183 2.17 -10.05 8.65
C PHE A 183 2.01 -11.17 9.71
N GLY A 184 1.85 -10.77 10.97
CA GLY A 184 1.80 -11.68 12.12
C GLY A 184 0.73 -12.78 12.00
N ASP A 185 -0.48 -12.43 11.55
CA ASP A 185 -1.60 -13.38 11.40
C ASP A 185 -1.26 -14.52 10.43
N ALA A 186 -0.54 -14.20 9.34
CA ALA A 186 -0.11 -15.21 8.38
C ALA A 186 0.95 -16.15 9.00
N CYS A 187 1.89 -15.60 9.77
CA CYS A 187 2.86 -16.42 10.50
C CYS A 187 2.16 -17.31 11.53
N TYR A 188 1.16 -16.79 12.25
CA TYR A 188 0.39 -17.57 13.22
C TYR A 188 -0.34 -18.75 12.56
N LEU A 189 -1.00 -18.54 11.41
CA LEU A 189 -1.66 -19.61 10.67
C LEU A 189 -0.68 -20.71 10.22
N LEU A 190 0.52 -20.34 9.77
CA LEU A 190 1.56 -21.30 9.45
C LEU A 190 2.05 -22.06 10.68
N GLY A 191 2.19 -21.38 11.82
CA GLY A 191 2.51 -22.01 13.09
C GLY A 191 1.48 -23.05 13.50
N ARG A 192 0.20 -22.70 13.43
CA ARG A 192 -0.92 -23.60 13.72
C ARG A 192 -0.97 -24.79 12.77
N TYR A 193 -0.78 -24.57 11.48
CA TYR A 193 -0.73 -25.64 10.49
C TYR A 193 0.42 -26.62 10.78
N ASN A 194 1.62 -26.11 11.09
CA ASN A 194 2.74 -26.99 11.42
C ASN A 194 2.53 -27.74 12.73
N GLN A 195 1.92 -27.10 13.74
CA GLN A 195 1.64 -27.72 15.03
C GLN A 195 0.61 -28.86 14.93
N LEU A 196 -0.50 -28.62 14.22
CA LEU A 196 -1.66 -29.52 14.24
C LEU A 196 -1.64 -30.53 13.09
N GLU A 197 -1.38 -30.05 11.86
CA GLU A 197 -1.47 -30.88 10.66
C GLU A 197 -0.17 -31.61 10.36
N LYS A 198 0.98 -30.98 10.65
CA LYS A 198 2.30 -31.59 10.41
C LYS A 198 2.96 -32.15 11.66
N GLN A 199 2.46 -31.79 12.84
CA GLN A 199 3.08 -32.14 14.12
C GLN A 199 4.58 -31.76 14.18
N ASP A 200 4.98 -30.73 13.43
CA ASP A 200 6.34 -30.19 13.36
C ASP A 200 6.43 -29.01 14.33
N LEU A 201 6.73 -29.33 15.60
CA LEU A 201 6.77 -28.33 16.67
C LEU A 201 7.93 -27.34 16.52
N THR A 202 9.03 -27.74 15.87
CA THR A 202 10.17 -26.84 15.60
C THR A 202 9.77 -25.76 14.60
N LYS A 203 9.15 -26.14 13.47
CA LYS A 203 8.61 -25.14 12.53
C LYS A 203 7.48 -24.33 13.13
N ALA A 204 6.58 -24.96 13.89
CA ALA A 204 5.51 -24.25 14.58
C ALA A 204 6.06 -23.16 15.51
N LYS A 205 7.03 -23.54 16.38
CA LYS A 205 7.73 -22.61 17.27
C LYS A 205 8.37 -21.46 16.50
N ARG A 206 9.06 -21.73 15.40
CA ARG A 206 9.66 -20.68 14.55
C ARG A 206 8.61 -19.68 14.05
N TYR A 207 7.51 -20.17 13.48
CA TYR A 207 6.45 -19.31 12.97
C TYR A 207 5.73 -18.53 14.07
N PHE A 208 5.50 -19.14 15.24
CA PHE A 208 4.93 -18.43 16.39
C PHE A 208 5.87 -17.34 16.92
N GLY A 209 7.18 -17.57 16.93
CA GLY A 209 8.17 -16.54 17.25
C GLY A 209 8.08 -15.35 16.30
N MET A 210 8.10 -15.62 14.99
CA MET A 210 7.95 -14.58 13.96
C MET A 210 6.63 -13.79 14.10
N ALA A 211 5.53 -14.46 14.41
CA ALA A 211 4.24 -13.80 14.67
C ALA A 211 4.27 -12.99 15.98
N CYS A 212 4.94 -13.48 17.02
CA CYS A 212 5.09 -12.78 18.29
C CYS A 212 5.93 -11.51 18.17
N ASP A 213 6.99 -11.53 17.35
CA ASP A 213 7.77 -10.33 17.03
C ASP A 213 6.90 -9.23 16.39
N GLN A 214 5.81 -9.64 15.71
CA GLN A 214 4.78 -8.76 15.16
C GLN A 214 3.61 -8.50 16.12
N LYS A 215 3.81 -8.75 17.42
CA LYS A 215 2.87 -8.50 18.52
C LYS A 215 1.56 -9.30 18.44
N HIS A 216 1.54 -10.44 17.74
CA HIS A 216 0.39 -11.33 17.75
C HIS A 216 0.30 -12.07 19.09
N GLN A 217 -0.74 -11.81 19.87
CA GLN A 217 -0.83 -12.21 21.28
C GLN A 217 -0.88 -13.73 21.46
N GLU A 218 -1.75 -14.41 20.72
CA GLU A 218 -1.92 -15.87 20.75
C GLU A 218 -0.65 -16.59 20.31
N ALA A 219 0.06 -16.03 19.31
CA ALA A 219 1.33 -16.56 18.87
C ALA A 219 2.41 -16.42 19.95
N CYS A 220 2.46 -15.30 20.67
CA CYS A 220 3.39 -15.13 21.80
C CYS A 220 3.14 -16.16 22.91
N ALA A 221 1.88 -16.45 23.23
CA ALA A 221 1.52 -17.47 24.20
C ALA A 221 1.98 -18.86 23.75
N ALA A 222 1.68 -19.23 22.50
CA ALA A 222 2.11 -20.51 21.91
C ALA A 222 3.64 -20.63 21.83
N TYR A 223 4.34 -19.54 21.48
CA TYR A 223 5.79 -19.50 21.44
C TYR A 223 6.40 -19.71 22.84
N LYS A 224 5.85 -19.05 23.87
CA LYS A 224 6.28 -19.23 25.26
C LYS A 224 6.06 -20.67 25.74
N GLU A 225 4.92 -21.26 25.41
CA GLU A 225 4.62 -22.67 25.74
C GLU A 225 5.65 -23.62 25.12
N LEU A 226 5.94 -23.47 23.82
CA LEU A 226 6.91 -24.33 23.14
C LEU A 226 8.37 -24.08 23.59
N ASN A 227 8.69 -22.89 24.12
CA ASN A 227 9.97 -22.64 24.80
C ASN A 227 10.07 -23.40 26.12
N SER A 228 8.99 -23.49 26.90
CA SER A 228 9.00 -24.23 28.17
C SER A 228 9.11 -25.76 28.01
N LYS A 229 9.01 -26.26 26.78
CA LYS A 229 9.17 -27.67 26.42
C LYS A 229 10.56 -27.99 25.83
N ASP A 230 11.53 -27.08 25.97
CA ASP A 230 12.93 -27.22 25.50
C ASP A 230 13.09 -27.57 24.00
N ILE A 231 12.16 -27.11 23.15
CA ILE A 231 12.23 -27.35 21.70
C ILE A 231 13.24 -26.39 21.06
N GLU A 232 14.46 -26.82 20.74
CA GLU A 232 15.47 -25.93 20.13
C GLU A 232 15.13 -25.53 18.68
N LEU A 233 15.54 -24.31 18.27
CA LEU A 233 15.50 -23.85 16.88
C LEU A 233 16.88 -24.06 16.27
N TYR A 234 17.01 -24.95 15.29
CA TYR A 234 18.21 -25.12 14.48
C TYR A 234 18.05 -24.48 13.10
#